data_AF-A0A376VFZ5-F1
#
_entry.id   AF-A0A376VFZ5-F1
#
_cell.length_a   1.000
_cell.length_b   1.000
_cell.length_c   1.000
_cell.angle_alpha   90.00
_cell.angle_beta   90.00
_cell.angle_gamma   90.00
#
_symmetry.space_group_name_H-M   'P 1'
#
loop_
_entity.id
_entity.type
_entity.pdbx_description
1 polymer ?
#
loop_
_entity_poly.entity_id
_entity_poly.type
_entity_poly.pdbx_seq_one_letter_code
_entity_poly.pdbx_strand_id
1 'polypeptide(L)'
;MNTLTFLLSTVIELYTMVLLLRIWMQWAHCDFYNPFSQFVVKVTQPIIGPLRRVIPAMGPIDSASLLVAYILSFIKAIVLF
;
A
#
# COMPACT_ATOMS: atom_id res chain seq x y z
N MET A 1 -16.12 21.05 5.16
CA MET A 1 -15.26 20.01 4.54
C MET A 1 -15.36 20.19 3.04
N ASN A 2 -14.26 20.56 2.37
CA ASN A 2 -14.27 20.78 0.92
C ASN A 2 -14.45 19.43 0.20
N THR A 3 -15.33 19.33 -0.80
CA THR A 3 -15.56 18.06 -1.52
C THR A 3 -14.27 17.47 -2.11
N LEU A 4 -13.35 18.33 -2.54
CA LEU A 4 -12.04 17.93 -3.06
C LEU A 4 -11.16 17.28 -1.98
N THR A 5 -11.16 17.79 -0.75
CA THR A 5 -10.37 17.20 0.35
C THR A 5 -10.94 15.86 0.77
N PHE A 6 -12.26 15.69 0.73
CA PHE A 6 -12.90 14.39 0.96
C PHE A 6 -12.46 13.35 -0.07
N LEU A 7 -12.60 13.66 -1.37
CA LEU A 7 -12.21 12.74 -2.45
C LEU A 7 -10.74 12.33 -2.35
N LEU A 8 -9.86 13.30 -2.09
CA LEU A 8 -8.42 13.06 -1.99
C LEU A 8 -8.09 12.20 -0.76
N SER A 9 -8.74 12.44 0.38
CA SER A 9 -8.59 11.59 1.57
C SER A 9 -9.04 10.16 1.30
N THR A 10 -10.19 9.98 0.65
CA THR A 10 -10.72 8.64 0.31
C THR A 10 -9.77 7.87 -0.59
N VAL A 11 -9.22 8.50 -1.64
CA VAL A 11 -8.28 7.83 -2.54
C VAL A 11 -7.00 7.40 -1.80
N ILE A 12 -6.45 8.27 -0.95
CA ILE A 12 -5.26 7.94 -0.14
C ILE A 12 -5.56 6.78 0.83
N GLU A 13 -6.71 6.80 1.49
CA GLU A 13 -7.12 5.74 2.42
C GLU A 13 -7.31 4.39 1.71
N LEU A 14 -8.00 4.38 0.57
CA LEU A 14 -8.19 3.18 -0.23
C LEU A 14 -6.84 2.62 -0.70
N TYR A 15 -5.95 3.46 -1.21
CA TYR A 15 -4.64 3.00 -1.66
C TYR A 15 -3.78 2.48 -0.49
N THR A 16 -3.84 3.14 0.67
CA THR A 16 -3.18 2.68 1.90
C THR A 16 -3.74 1.32 2.34
N MET A 17 -5.05 1.12 2.29
CA MET A 17 -5.68 -0.17 2.58
C MET A 17 -5.18 -1.28 1.65
N VAL A 18 -5.04 -1.00 0.35
CA VAL A 18 -4.52 -1.98 -0.62
C VAL A 18 -3.06 -2.35 -0.31
N LEU A 19 -2.23 -1.39 0.12
CA LEU A 19 -0.86 -1.67 0.56
C LEU A 19 -0.81 -2.54 1.81
N LEU A 20 -1.67 -2.26 2.80
CA LEU A 20 -1.77 -3.09 4.01
C LEU A 20 -2.28 -4.49 3.68
N LEU A 21 -3.25 -4.60 2.78
CA LEU A 21 -3.77 -5.88 2.29
C LEU A 21 -2.68 -6.71 1.61
N ARG A 22 -1.81 -6.10 0.80
CA ARG A 22 -0.63 -6.78 0.22
C ARG A 22 0.24 -7.41 1.30
N ILE A 23 0.54 -6.65 2.36
CA ILE A 23 1.37 -7.12 3.48
C ILE A 23 0.67 -8.27 4.22
N TRP A 24 -0.63 -8.13 4.49
CA TRP A 24 -1.43 -9.15 5.14
C TRP A 24 -1.49 -10.45 4.34
N MET A 25 -1.70 -10.37 3.03
CA MET A 25 -1.72 -11.55 2.17
C MET A 25 -0.36 -12.27 2.14
N GLN A 26 0.74 -11.51 2.12
CA GLN A 26 2.09 -12.11 2.20
C GLN A 26 2.32 -12.77 3.56
N TRP A 27 1.92 -12.11 4.65
CA TRP A 27 2.06 -12.65 6.01
C TRP A 27 1.19 -13.88 6.26
N ALA A 28 -0.03 -13.89 5.72
CA ALA A 28 -0.96 -15.02 5.77
C ALA A 28 -0.59 -16.15 4.78
N HIS A 29 0.51 -16.01 4.02
CA HIS A 29 0.93 -16.97 3.00
C HIS A 29 -0.19 -17.26 1.97
N CYS A 30 -0.95 -16.22 1.61
CA CYS A 30 -2.05 -16.33 0.67
C CYS A 30 -1.53 -16.68 -0.73
N ASP A 31 -2.28 -17.51 -1.44
CA ASP A 31 -1.87 -18.00 -2.76
C ASP A 31 -1.83 -16.86 -3.80
N PHE A 32 -0.64 -16.58 -4.33
CA PHE A 32 -0.44 -15.58 -5.38
C PHE A 32 -1.08 -15.95 -6.72
N TYR A 33 -1.51 -17.19 -6.94
CA TYR A 33 -2.27 -17.59 -8.11
C TYR A 33 -3.72 -17.11 -8.06
N ASN A 34 -4.24 -16.71 -6.89
CA ASN A 34 -5.57 -16.14 -6.77
C ASN A 34 -5.67 -14.81 -7.56
N PRO A 35 -6.66 -14.65 -8.46
CA PRO A 35 -6.88 -13.41 -9.21
C PRO A 35 -6.91 -12.14 -8.32
N PHE A 36 -7.46 -12.26 -7.10
CA PHE A 36 -7.53 -11.15 -6.16
C PHE A 36 -6.14 -10.73 -5.63
N SER A 37 -5.31 -11.71 -5.25
CA SER A 37 -3.93 -11.44 -4.81
C SER A 37 -3.09 -10.86 -5.94
N GLN A 38 -3.27 -11.34 -7.17
CA GLN A 38 -2.61 -10.76 -8.35
C GLN A 38 -3.06 -9.32 -8.60
N PHE A 39 -4.35 -9.01 -8.45
CA PHE A 39 -4.87 -7.66 -8.62
C PHE A 39 -4.19 -6.69 -7.64
N VAL A 40 -4.17 -7.02 -6.35
CA VAL A 40 -3.55 -6.18 -5.32
C VAL A 40 -2.06 -5.98 -5.58
N VAL A 41 -1.32 -7.05 -5.95
CA VAL A 41 0.10 -6.94 -6.29
C VAL A 41 0.28 -6.04 -7.52
N LYS A 42 -0.49 -6.24 -8.59
CA LYS A 42 -0.39 -5.44 -9.83
C LYS A 42 -0.67 -3.96 -9.61
N VAL A 43 -1.68 -3.62 -8.80
CA VAL A 43 -2.02 -2.22 -8.49
C VAL A 43 -0.92 -1.52 -7.69
N THR A 44 -0.27 -2.25 -6.79
CA THR A 44 0.77 -1.67 -5.90
C THR A 44 2.17 -1.72 -6.52
N GLN A 45 2.42 -2.61 -7.48
CA GLN A 45 3.75 -2.86 -8.06
C GLN A 45 4.41 -1.69 -8.81
N PRO A 46 3.69 -0.78 -9.50
CA PRO A 46 4.30 0.39 -10.12
C PRO A 46 5.07 1.27 -9.13
N ILE A 47 4.58 1.36 -7.89
CA ILE A 47 5.21 2.14 -6.82
C ILE A 47 6.20 1.27 -6.03
N ILE A 48 5.79 0.06 -5.65
CA ILE A 48 6.61 -0.81 -4.80
C ILE A 48 7.80 -1.42 -5.56
N GLY A 49 7.67 -1.69 -6.85
CA GLY A 49 8.70 -2.32 -7.69
C GLY A 49 10.01 -1.51 -7.73
N PRO A 50 9.97 -0.21 -8.05
CA PRO A 50 11.15 0.65 -7.98
C PRO A 50 11.71 0.78 -6.56
N LEU A 51 10.84 0.94 -5.55
CA LEU A 51 11.26 1.10 -4.16
C LEU A 51 11.96 -0.16 -3.60
N ARG A 52 11.53 -1.34 -4.02
CA ARG A 52 12.15 -2.62 -3.64
C ARG A 52 13.61 -2.76 -4.04
N ARG A 53 14.09 -1.96 -5.00
CA ARG A 53 15.51 -1.92 -5.36
C ARG A 53 16.37 -1.27 -4.27
N VAL A 54 15.78 -0.36 -3.50
CA VAL A 54 16.46 0.36 -2.40
C VAL A 54 16.17 -0.32 -1.06
N ILE A 55 14.93 -0.79 -0.87
CA ILE A 55 14.45 -1.35 0.39
C ILE A 55 14.12 -2.83 0.16
N PRO A 56 15.02 -3.77 0.52
CA PRO A 56 14.76 -5.18 0.38
C PRO A 56 13.68 -5.63 1.37
N ALA A 57 12.91 -6.65 0.99
CA ALA A 57 11.91 -7.27 1.85
C ALA A 57 12.55 -7.88 3.10
N MET A 58 11.93 -7.71 4.26
CA MET A 58 12.38 -8.27 5.53
C MET A 58 11.64 -9.58 5.79
N GLY A 59 12.16 -10.68 5.24
CA GLY A 59 11.53 -12.01 5.34
C GLY A 59 10.18 -12.05 4.60
N PRO A 60 9.09 -12.53 5.23
CA PRO A 60 7.77 -12.63 4.58
C PRO A 60 7.05 -11.27 4.45
N ILE A 61 7.58 -10.19 5.06
CA ILE A 61 6.95 -8.88 5.09
C ILE A 61 7.58 -7.95 4.03
N ASP A 62 6.74 -7.36 3.18
CA ASP A 62 7.14 -6.34 2.21
C ASP A 62 7.33 -4.98 2.90
N SER A 63 8.54 -4.79 3.44
CA SER A 63 9.03 -3.57 4.08
C SER A 63 8.82 -2.32 3.23
N ALA A 64 8.98 -2.40 1.91
CA ALA A 64 8.72 -1.29 1.00
C ALA A 64 7.24 -0.89 1.01
N SER A 65 6.32 -1.86 1.03
CA SER A 65 4.88 -1.58 1.10
C SER A 65 4.50 -0.96 2.45
N LEU A 66 5.12 -1.43 3.54
CA LEU A 66 4.90 -0.88 4.87
C LEU A 66 5.38 0.58 4.96
N LEU A 67 6.57 0.88 4.42
CA LEU A 67 7.10 2.23 4.38
C LEU A 67 6.18 3.17 3.58
N VAL A 68 5.71 2.76 2.41
CA VAL A 68 4.82 3.59 1.59
C VAL A 68 3.49 3.84 2.29
N ALA A 69 2.90 2.82 2.92
CA ALA A 69 1.67 2.97 3.69
C ALA A 69 1.86 3.95 4.86
N TYR A 70 3.01 3.88 5.54
CA TYR A 70 3.36 4.81 6.61
C TYR A 70 3.51 6.25 6.09
N ILE A 71 4.28 6.46 5.03
CA ILE A 71 4.50 7.79 4.44
C ILE A 71 3.18 8.42 3.99
N LEU A 72 2.32 7.65 3.31
CA LEU A 72 1.01 8.13 2.88
C LEU A 72 0.10 8.51 4.05
N SER A 73 0.08 7.68 5.10
CA SER A 73 -0.70 7.96 6.30
C SER A 73 -0.21 9.22 7.01
N PHE A 74 1.11 9.40 7.08
CA PHE A 74 1.75 10.57 7.68
C PHE A 74 1.46 11.85 6.88
N ILE A 75 1.60 11.81 5.55
CA ILE A 75 1.27 12.94 4.67
C ILE A 75 -0.22 13.31 4.82
N LYS A 76 -1.11 12.32 4.82
CA LYS A 76 -2.55 12.54 5.03
C LYS A 76 -2.82 13.27 6.35
N ALA A 77 -2.19 12.80 7.43
CA ALA A 77 -2.38 13.36 8.76
C ALA A 77 -1.87 14.80 8.91
N ILE A 78 -0.86 15.20 8.13
CA ILE A 78 -0.33 16.58 8.16
C ILE A 78 -1.11 17.52 7.25
N VAL A 79 -1.55 17.03 6.08
CA VAL A 79 -2.09 17.89 5.02
C VAL A 79 -3.61 17.98 5.04
N LEU A 80 -4.31 16.92 5.46
CA LEU A 80 -5.77 16.80 5.37
C LEU A 80 -6.46 16.73 6.73
N PHE A 81 -5.70 16.79 7.82
CA PHE A 81 -6.19 16.86 9.19
C PHE A 81 -5.86 18.23 9.77
#